data_AF-A0A2E0SRB3-F1
#
_entry.id   AF-A0A2E0SRB3-F1
#
_cell.length_a   1.000
_cell.length_b   1.000
_cell.length_c   1.000
_cell.angle_alpha   90.00
_cell.angle_beta   90.00
_cell.angle_gamma   90.00
#
_symmetry.space_group_name_H-M   'P 1'
#
loop_
_entity.id
_entity.type
_entity.pdbx_description
1 polymer ?
#
loop_
_entity_poly.entity_id
_entity_poly.type
_entity_poly.pdbx_seq_one_letter_code
_entity_poly.pdbx_strand_id
1 'polypeptide(L)'
;RSDKPVARGAVSVAAVRASALVSLIASLTVALVLGPLVLAANVVSVAAGWSYNLGLKSTPLSLVAYLVGFGVLPAIATLARADPAWPSWWAVTVGALLGAAAHFANAAPDLEDDAREGIRGLPQLLGRRRSIALTWLGLAAAIAVLLLGWDVTPVSVAAAMVTLALGLLGLLTPLGRGQTRAPFRLIMLAALVIVVALVTAGEALLAS
;
A
#
# COMPACT_ATOMS: atom_id res chain seq x y z
N ARG A 1 -5.91 16.12 -16.15
CA ARG A 1 -5.33 15.32 -17.27
C ARG A 1 -6.36 14.80 -18.29
N SER A 2 -6.09 14.99 -19.59
CA SER A 2 -6.93 14.60 -20.75
C SER A 2 -6.76 13.13 -21.20
N ASP A 3 -5.76 12.43 -20.67
CA ASP A 3 -5.44 11.02 -20.96
C ASP A 3 -6.24 10.01 -20.14
N LYS A 4 -7.10 10.46 -19.22
CA LYS A 4 -7.94 9.55 -18.42
C LYS A 4 -9.13 9.04 -19.25
N PRO A 5 -9.53 7.76 -19.12
CA PRO A 5 -10.67 7.19 -19.88
C PRO A 5 -11.95 8.03 -19.80
N VAL A 6 -12.24 8.59 -18.62
CA VAL A 6 -13.38 9.49 -18.40
C VAL A 6 -13.22 10.81 -19.15
N ALA A 7 -12.03 11.42 -19.13
CA ALA A 7 -11.75 12.65 -19.86
C ALA A 7 -11.78 12.46 -21.38
N ARG A 8 -11.49 11.25 -21.86
CA ARG A 8 -11.64 10.84 -23.27
C ARG A 8 -13.06 10.38 -23.65
N GLY A 9 -14.01 10.35 -22.72
CA GLY A 9 -15.37 9.86 -22.96
C GLY A 9 -15.49 8.34 -23.15
N ALA A 10 -14.41 7.58 -22.96
CA ALA A 10 -14.42 6.12 -23.09
C ALA A 10 -15.23 5.41 -21.99
N VAL A 11 -15.42 6.08 -20.83
CA VAL A 11 -16.28 5.63 -19.73
C VAL A 11 -17.01 6.84 -19.16
N SER A 12 -18.32 6.74 -18.93
CA SER A 12 -19.08 7.85 -18.35
C SER A 12 -18.78 8.05 -16.86
N VAL A 13 -18.90 9.29 -16.38
CA VAL A 13 -18.78 9.62 -14.95
C VAL A 13 -19.80 8.84 -14.12
N ALA A 14 -21.02 8.67 -14.66
CA ALA A 14 -22.09 7.90 -14.03
C ALA A 14 -21.70 6.43 -13.85
N ALA A 15 -21.09 5.80 -14.86
CA ALA A 15 -20.62 4.42 -14.77
C ALA A 15 -19.54 4.26 -13.69
N VAL A 16 -18.54 5.15 -13.64
CA VAL A 16 -17.49 5.10 -12.60
C VAL A 16 -18.07 5.28 -11.20
N ARG A 17 -19.02 6.22 -11.02
CA ARG A 17 -19.69 6.42 -9.73
C ARG A 17 -20.52 5.21 -9.33
N ALA A 18 -21.29 4.64 -10.25
CA ALA A 18 -22.08 3.44 -10.00
C ALA A 18 -21.17 2.26 -9.60
N SER A 19 -20.09 2.02 -10.34
CA SER A 19 -19.11 0.98 -10.00
C SER A 19 -18.49 1.20 -8.62
N ALA A 20 -18.11 2.42 -8.28
CA ALA A 20 -17.55 2.73 -6.96
C ALA A 20 -18.54 2.45 -5.82
N LEU A 21 -19.82 2.82 -6.00
CA LEU A 21 -20.87 2.56 -5.02
C LEU A 21 -21.20 1.07 -4.90
N VAL A 22 -21.29 0.35 -6.03
CA VAL A 22 -21.52 -1.10 -6.04
C VAL A 22 -20.37 -1.84 -5.35
N SER A 23 -19.12 -1.49 -5.67
CA SER A 23 -17.94 -2.04 -4.99
C SER A 23 -17.93 -1.74 -3.49
N LEU A 24 -18.32 -0.53 -3.09
CA LEU A 24 -18.42 -0.16 -1.68
C LEU A 24 -19.46 -1.02 -0.96
N ILE A 25 -20.68 -1.11 -1.50
CA ILE A 25 -21.77 -1.91 -0.91
C ILE A 25 -21.37 -3.38 -0.83
N ALA A 26 -20.82 -3.93 -1.91
CA ALA A 26 -20.36 -5.33 -1.93
C ALA A 26 -19.27 -5.57 -0.88
N SER A 27 -18.26 -4.69 -0.78
CA SER A 27 -17.19 -4.78 0.22
C SER A 27 -17.73 -4.76 1.65
N LEU A 28 -18.62 -3.82 1.97
CA LEU A 28 -19.23 -3.73 3.30
C LEU A 28 -20.12 -4.94 3.61
N THR A 29 -20.86 -5.45 2.62
CA THR A 29 -21.71 -6.64 2.77
C THR A 29 -20.87 -7.88 3.06
N VAL A 30 -19.81 -8.11 2.28
CA VAL A 30 -18.89 -9.24 2.50
C VAL A 30 -18.23 -9.12 3.87
N ALA A 31 -17.73 -7.93 4.24
CA ALA A 31 -17.10 -7.73 5.54
C ALA A 31 -18.09 -7.96 6.71
N LEU A 32 -19.35 -7.54 6.56
CA LEU A 32 -20.40 -7.80 7.56
C LEU A 32 -20.69 -9.30 7.70
N VAL A 33 -20.74 -10.04 6.59
CA VAL A 33 -20.94 -11.51 6.61
C VAL A 33 -19.79 -12.21 7.34
N LEU A 34 -18.56 -11.72 7.21
CA LEU A 34 -17.39 -12.25 7.90
C LEU A 34 -17.33 -11.87 9.39
N GLY A 35 -18.03 -10.80 9.80
CA GLY A 35 -18.22 -10.44 11.20
C GLY A 35 -18.07 -8.95 11.48
N PRO A 36 -18.58 -8.45 12.63
CA PRO A 36 -18.59 -7.03 12.95
C PRO A 36 -17.20 -6.42 13.09
N LEU A 37 -16.21 -7.18 13.58
CA LEU A 37 -14.83 -6.70 13.70
C LEU A 37 -14.15 -6.59 12.33
N VAL A 38 -14.43 -7.51 11.40
CA VAL A 38 -13.98 -7.44 10.00
C VAL A 38 -14.60 -6.24 9.32
N LEU A 39 -15.90 -5.99 9.51
CA LEU A 39 -16.58 -4.80 9.03
C LEU A 39 -15.91 -3.51 9.54
N ALA A 40 -15.63 -3.43 10.84
CA ALA A 40 -14.97 -2.25 11.42
C ALA A 40 -13.59 -1.99 10.79
N ALA A 41 -12.75 -3.03 10.69
CA ALA A 41 -11.44 -2.94 10.05
C ALA A 41 -11.54 -2.54 8.56
N ASN A 42 -12.51 -3.11 7.84
CA ASN A 42 -12.75 -2.77 6.43
C ASN A 42 -13.24 -1.33 6.25
N VAL A 43 -14.14 -0.85 7.11
CA VAL A 43 -14.60 0.55 7.11
C VAL A 43 -13.43 1.50 7.31
N VAL A 44 -12.50 1.21 8.22
CA VAL A 44 -11.28 2.01 8.42
C VAL A 44 -10.44 2.06 7.15
N SER A 45 -10.21 0.91 6.50
CA SER A 45 -9.42 0.85 5.26
C SER A 45 -10.07 1.65 4.13
N VAL A 46 -11.38 1.46 3.91
CA VAL A 46 -12.15 2.17 2.89
C VAL A 46 -12.20 3.67 3.18
N ALA A 47 -12.46 4.07 4.43
CA ALA A 47 -12.50 5.47 4.82
C ALA A 47 -11.15 6.15 4.60
N ALA A 48 -10.04 5.47 4.86
CA ALA A 48 -8.71 6.00 4.57
C ALA A 48 -8.52 6.24 3.05
N GLY A 49 -8.91 5.28 2.21
CA GLY A 49 -8.84 5.41 0.74
C GLY A 49 -9.75 6.53 0.18
N TRP A 50 -10.97 6.68 0.71
CA TRP A 50 -11.87 7.76 0.33
C TRP A 50 -11.33 9.12 0.79
N SER A 51 -10.86 9.23 2.04
CA SER A 51 -10.29 10.48 2.58
C SER A 51 -9.08 10.94 1.77
N TYR A 52 -8.24 10.00 1.30
CA TYR A 52 -7.17 10.30 0.35
C TYR A 52 -7.69 11.02 -0.90
N ASN A 53 -8.70 10.45 -1.55
CA ASN A 53 -9.27 10.99 -2.80
C ASN A 53 -10.09 12.28 -2.59
N LEU A 54 -10.74 12.44 -1.44
CA LEU A 54 -11.59 13.59 -1.10
C LEU A 54 -10.80 14.86 -0.72
N GLY A 55 -9.48 14.76 -0.53
CA GLY A 55 -8.66 15.96 -0.36
C GLY A 55 -7.29 15.70 0.24
N LEU A 56 -7.11 14.63 1.04
CA LEU A 56 -5.84 14.43 1.74
C LEU A 56 -4.67 14.23 0.77
N LYS A 57 -4.89 13.72 -0.45
CA LYS A 57 -3.86 13.57 -1.49
C LYS A 57 -3.06 14.85 -1.75
N SER A 58 -3.68 16.02 -1.58
CA SER A 58 -3.05 17.32 -1.82
C SER A 58 -2.37 17.89 -0.58
N THR A 59 -2.25 17.11 0.49
CA THR A 59 -1.70 17.53 1.79
C THR A 59 -0.64 16.53 2.28
N PRO A 60 0.25 16.93 3.20
CA PRO A 60 1.18 16.00 3.84
C PRO A 60 0.50 14.83 4.56
N LEU A 61 -0.76 14.99 4.99
CA LEU A 61 -1.55 13.95 5.66
C LEU A 61 -1.95 12.80 4.72
N SER A 62 -1.69 12.91 3.42
CA SER A 62 -1.83 11.79 2.47
C SER A 62 -1.06 10.54 2.88
N LEU A 63 0.08 10.68 3.57
CA LEU A 63 0.82 9.55 4.12
C LEU A 63 0.00 8.78 5.16
N VAL A 64 -0.72 9.49 6.04
CA VAL A 64 -1.53 8.88 7.10
C VAL A 64 -2.62 7.99 6.52
N ALA A 65 -3.26 8.41 5.43
CA ALA A 65 -4.26 7.58 4.75
C ALA A 65 -3.69 6.24 4.28
N TYR A 66 -2.44 6.22 3.78
CA TYR A 66 -1.78 4.98 3.38
C TYR A 66 -1.32 4.13 4.57
N LEU A 67 -0.75 4.76 5.62
CA LEU A 67 -0.35 4.07 6.85
C LEU A 67 -1.54 3.35 7.48
N VAL A 68 -2.67 4.04 7.64
CA VAL A 68 -3.90 3.50 8.23
C VAL A 68 -4.54 2.47 7.30
N GLY A 69 -4.70 2.81 6.02
CA GLY A 69 -5.40 1.98 5.05
C GLY A 69 -4.75 0.61 4.83
N PHE A 70 -3.41 0.56 4.81
CA PHE A 70 -2.68 -0.69 4.67
C PHE A 70 -2.38 -1.35 6.03
N GLY A 71 -2.13 -0.57 7.07
CA GLY A 71 -1.83 -1.10 8.41
C GLY A 71 -2.99 -1.90 9.02
N VAL A 72 -4.24 -1.58 8.65
CA VAL A 72 -5.42 -2.31 9.13
C VAL A 72 -5.70 -3.62 8.37
N LEU A 73 -5.07 -3.85 7.20
CA LEU A 73 -5.34 -5.03 6.37
C LEU A 73 -5.08 -6.37 7.06
N PRO A 74 -4.00 -6.56 7.86
CA PRO A 74 -3.81 -7.78 8.63
C PRO A 74 -5.00 -8.10 9.54
N ALA A 75 -5.64 -7.08 10.14
CA ALA A 75 -6.79 -7.26 11.01
C ALA A 75 -8.00 -7.82 10.23
N ILE A 76 -8.22 -7.37 8.99
CA ILE A 76 -9.28 -7.92 8.13
C ILE A 76 -9.07 -9.43 7.93
N ALA A 77 -7.83 -9.85 7.69
CA ALA A 77 -7.49 -11.26 7.47
C ALA A 77 -7.61 -12.11 8.75
N THR A 78 -7.04 -11.65 9.88
CA THR A 78 -7.02 -12.44 11.12
C THR A 78 -8.38 -12.49 11.81
N LEU A 79 -9.18 -11.44 11.70
CA LEU A 79 -10.52 -11.38 12.31
C LEU A 79 -11.58 -12.11 11.49
N ALA A 80 -11.30 -12.44 10.22
CA ALA A 80 -12.20 -13.22 9.36
C ALA A 80 -12.05 -14.74 9.55
N ARG A 81 -11.15 -15.18 10.45
CA ARG A 81 -10.95 -16.59 10.77
C ARG A 81 -12.14 -17.16 11.56
N ALA A 82 -12.26 -18.49 11.57
CA ALA A 82 -13.25 -19.20 12.37
C ALA A 82 -13.09 -18.94 13.88
N ASP A 83 -11.85 -18.78 14.34
CA ASP A 83 -11.49 -18.27 15.66
C ASP A 83 -10.79 -16.91 15.48
N PRO A 84 -11.54 -15.79 15.58
CA PRO A 84 -11.01 -14.45 15.34
C PRO A 84 -9.98 -14.03 16.39
N ALA A 85 -8.82 -13.57 15.93
CA ALA A 85 -7.80 -13.00 16.79
C ALA A 85 -7.25 -11.71 16.17
N TRP A 86 -6.83 -10.78 17.03
CA TRP A 86 -6.17 -9.55 16.59
C TRP A 86 -4.81 -9.87 15.96
N PRO A 87 -4.40 -9.12 14.92
CA PRO A 87 -3.08 -9.29 14.36
C PRO A 87 -2.03 -8.82 15.34
N SER A 88 -0.86 -9.42 15.26
CA SER A 88 0.33 -8.98 15.96
C SER A 88 0.71 -7.55 15.55
N TRP A 89 1.32 -6.82 16.48
CA TRP A 89 1.74 -5.43 16.24
C TRP A 89 2.70 -5.30 15.04
N TRP A 90 3.52 -6.32 14.82
CA TRP A 90 4.50 -6.34 13.75
C TRP A 90 3.81 -6.50 12.39
N ALA A 91 2.75 -7.30 12.29
CA ALA A 91 1.99 -7.46 11.04
C ALA A 91 1.31 -6.14 10.63
N VAL A 92 0.70 -5.45 11.60
CA VAL A 92 0.13 -4.11 11.41
C VAL A 92 1.20 -3.12 10.94
N THR A 93 2.39 -3.17 11.54
CA THR A 93 3.52 -2.31 11.19
C THR A 93 4.04 -2.59 9.78
N VAL A 94 4.17 -3.86 9.40
CA VAL A 94 4.54 -4.28 8.03
C VAL A 94 3.53 -3.73 7.02
N GLY A 95 2.23 -3.88 7.29
CA GLY A 95 1.17 -3.32 6.45
C GLY A 95 1.31 -1.79 6.31
N ALA A 96 1.48 -1.08 7.42
CA ALA A 96 1.65 0.37 7.40
C ALA A 96 2.88 0.81 6.58
N LEU A 97 4.02 0.13 6.74
CA LEU A 97 5.25 0.41 6.00
C LEU A 97 5.11 0.13 4.49
N LEU A 98 4.39 -0.94 4.11
CA LEU A 98 4.01 -1.19 2.71
C LEU A 98 3.14 -0.05 2.17
N GLY A 99 2.17 0.43 2.95
CA GLY A 99 1.37 1.61 2.62
C GLY A 99 2.23 2.86 2.40
N ALA A 100 3.15 3.16 3.32
CA ALA A 100 4.07 4.29 3.17
C ALA A 100 4.92 4.17 1.90
N ALA A 101 5.49 2.98 1.64
CA ALA A 101 6.27 2.74 0.43
C ALA A 101 5.43 2.94 -0.84
N ALA A 102 4.21 2.41 -0.86
CA ALA A 102 3.25 2.57 -1.96
C ALA A 102 2.86 4.04 -2.17
N HIS A 103 2.70 4.82 -1.10
CA HIS A 103 2.38 6.24 -1.19
C HIS A 103 3.44 7.01 -1.98
N PHE A 104 4.72 6.83 -1.64
CA PHE A 104 5.83 7.46 -2.34
C PHE A 104 6.01 6.91 -3.75
N ALA A 105 5.85 5.60 -3.93
CA ALA A 105 6.00 4.94 -5.23
C ALA A 105 4.94 5.38 -6.24
N ASN A 106 3.69 5.55 -5.79
CA ASN A 106 2.56 5.95 -6.62
C ASN A 106 2.69 7.40 -7.08
N ALA A 107 3.22 8.29 -6.23
CA ALA A 107 3.39 9.69 -6.58
C ALA A 107 4.64 9.94 -7.47
N ALA A 108 5.66 9.09 -7.37
CA ALA A 108 6.95 9.34 -8.02
C ALA A 108 6.86 9.55 -9.55
N PRO A 109 6.11 8.75 -10.35
CA PRO A 109 6.10 8.89 -11.81
C PRO A 109 5.60 10.24 -12.31
N ASP A 110 4.56 10.80 -11.68
CA ASP A 110 3.82 11.98 -12.15
C ASP A 110 4.03 13.22 -11.25
N LEU A 111 5.04 13.18 -10.38
CA LEU A 111 5.23 14.13 -9.28
C LEU A 111 5.23 15.60 -9.71
N GLU A 112 5.97 15.94 -10.78
CA GLU A 112 6.06 17.32 -11.27
C GLU A 112 4.76 17.78 -11.95
N ASP A 113 4.05 16.89 -12.64
CA ASP A 113 2.77 17.21 -13.29
C ASP A 113 1.65 17.38 -12.25
N ASP A 114 1.59 16.49 -11.27
CA ASP A 114 0.69 16.59 -10.12
C ASP A 114 0.92 17.89 -9.34
N ALA A 115 2.19 18.30 -9.17
CA ALA A 115 2.54 19.56 -8.53
C ALA A 115 2.07 20.80 -9.31
N ARG A 116 1.98 20.72 -10.65
CA ARG A 116 1.40 21.78 -11.51
C ARG A 116 -0.13 21.81 -11.39
N GLU A 117 -0.78 20.66 -11.18
CA GLU A 117 -2.22 20.56 -10.89
C GLU A 117 -2.58 20.93 -9.43
N GLY A 118 -1.63 21.47 -8.65
CA GLY A 118 -1.86 21.95 -7.29
C GLY A 118 -1.78 20.88 -6.20
N ILE A 119 -1.34 19.66 -6.52
CA ILE A 119 -1.12 18.61 -5.53
C ILE A 119 0.15 18.93 -4.72
N ARG A 120 0.00 19.01 -3.39
CA ARG A 120 1.07 19.33 -2.44
C ARG A 120 1.21 18.26 -1.34
N GLY A 121 1.12 16.99 -1.76
CA GLY A 121 1.36 15.86 -0.87
C GLY A 121 2.81 15.78 -0.39
N LEU A 122 3.07 14.93 0.60
CA LEU A 122 4.41 14.73 1.13
C LEU A 122 5.45 14.33 0.05
N PRO A 123 5.14 13.48 -0.94
CA PRO A 123 6.07 13.18 -2.03
C PRO A 123 6.45 14.43 -2.83
N GLN A 124 5.48 15.29 -3.14
CA GLN A 124 5.71 16.54 -3.88
C GLN A 124 6.60 17.51 -3.10
N LEU A 125 6.45 17.60 -1.78
CA LEU A 125 7.30 18.43 -0.92
C LEU A 125 8.74 17.92 -0.83
N LEU A 126 8.93 16.59 -0.84
CA LEU A 126 10.26 15.97 -0.74
C LEU A 126 10.98 15.88 -2.09
N GLY A 127 10.22 15.84 -3.18
CA GLY A 127 10.71 15.65 -4.54
C GLY A 127 10.94 14.17 -4.89
N ARG A 128 11.12 13.91 -6.18
CA ARG A 128 11.21 12.57 -6.78
C ARG A 128 12.29 11.68 -6.18
N ARG A 129 13.52 12.19 -6.04
CA ARG A 129 14.67 11.42 -5.53
C ARG A 129 14.43 10.91 -4.10
N ARG A 130 14.01 11.81 -3.21
CA ARG A 130 13.72 11.46 -1.81
C ARG A 130 12.53 10.52 -1.70
N SER A 131 11.49 10.73 -2.50
CA SER A 131 10.33 9.83 -2.55
C SER A 131 10.75 8.40 -2.91
N ILE A 132 11.56 8.23 -3.95
CA ILE A 132 12.04 6.89 -4.36
C ILE A 132 12.94 6.26 -3.29
N ALA A 133 13.83 7.05 -2.68
CA ALA A 133 14.65 6.56 -1.56
C ALA A 133 13.79 6.10 -0.37
N LEU A 134 12.74 6.87 -0.03
CA LEU A 134 11.81 6.52 1.05
C LEU A 134 10.94 5.31 0.72
N THR A 135 10.61 5.07 -0.56
CA THR A 135 9.98 3.81 -0.98
C THR A 135 10.87 2.62 -0.65
N TRP A 136 12.14 2.64 -1.07
CA TRP A 136 13.05 1.54 -0.81
C TRP A 136 13.37 1.36 0.68
N LEU A 137 13.52 2.47 1.40
CA LEU A 137 13.70 2.44 2.86
C LEU A 137 12.47 1.84 3.55
N GLY A 138 11.26 2.21 3.12
CA GLY A 138 10.01 1.66 3.65
C GLY A 138 9.90 0.14 3.44
N LEU A 139 10.27 -0.35 2.25
CA LEU A 139 10.30 -1.78 1.95
C LEU A 139 11.37 -2.53 2.76
N ALA A 140 12.56 -1.95 2.91
CA ALA A 140 13.62 -2.51 3.75
C ALA A 140 13.23 -2.55 5.24
N ALA A 141 12.56 -1.50 5.73
CA ALA A 141 12.02 -1.47 7.09
C ALA A 141 10.90 -2.50 7.27
N ALA A 142 10.01 -2.65 6.28
CA ALA A 142 8.92 -3.63 6.33
C ALA A 142 9.47 -5.05 6.46
N ILE A 143 10.46 -5.43 5.64
CA ILE A 143 11.04 -6.77 5.73
C ILE A 143 11.85 -6.98 7.02
N ALA A 144 12.50 -5.94 7.54
CA ALA A 144 13.17 -6.01 8.85
C ALA A 144 12.17 -6.23 9.99
N VAL A 145 11.06 -5.49 10.02
CA VAL A 145 10.00 -5.68 11.04
C VAL A 145 9.35 -7.06 10.93
N LEU A 146 9.16 -7.56 9.70
CA LEU A 146 8.66 -8.91 9.48
C LEU A 146 9.59 -9.95 10.12
N LEU A 147 10.92 -9.82 9.97
CA LEU A 147 11.89 -10.72 10.60
C LEU A 147 11.98 -10.58 12.13
N LEU A 148 11.55 -9.45 12.70
CA LEU A 148 11.45 -9.30 14.17
C LEU A 148 10.23 -10.03 14.74
N GLY A 149 9.17 -10.15 13.94
CA GLY A 149 7.89 -10.70 14.36
C GLY A 149 7.66 -12.15 13.98
N TRP A 150 8.41 -12.67 13.01
CA TRP A 150 8.27 -14.02 12.48
C TRP A 150 9.58 -14.81 12.63
N ASP A 151 9.46 -16.13 12.69
CA ASP A 151 10.59 -17.04 12.79
C ASP A 151 11.56 -16.92 11.60
N VAL A 152 12.84 -17.11 11.91
CA VAL A 152 13.90 -17.20 10.91
C VAL A 152 13.80 -18.56 10.23
N THR A 153 13.09 -18.60 9.11
CA THR A 153 12.86 -19.78 8.28
C THR A 153 13.54 -19.57 6.91
N PRO A 154 13.75 -20.64 6.11
CA PRO A 154 14.24 -20.49 4.76
C PRO A 154 13.40 -19.52 3.91
N VAL A 155 12.08 -19.48 4.14
CA VAL A 155 11.16 -18.58 3.43
C VAL A 155 11.37 -17.13 3.86
N SER A 156 11.43 -16.85 5.16
CA SER A 156 11.62 -15.47 5.64
C SER A 156 12.98 -14.90 5.25
N VAL A 157 14.04 -15.73 5.29
CA VAL A 157 15.38 -15.38 4.80
C VAL A 157 15.39 -15.14 3.29
N ALA A 158 14.76 -16.01 2.49
CA ALA A 158 14.68 -15.82 1.04
C ALA A 158 13.92 -14.53 0.68
N ALA A 159 12.81 -14.24 1.36
CA ALA A 159 12.04 -13.02 1.17
C ALA A 159 12.89 -11.77 1.49
N ALA A 160 13.68 -11.81 2.57
CA ALA A 160 14.61 -10.75 2.94
C ALA A 160 15.68 -10.53 1.88
N MET A 161 16.37 -11.60 1.46
CA MET A 161 17.41 -11.54 0.44
C MET A 161 16.90 -10.99 -0.88
N VAL A 162 15.75 -11.48 -1.36
CA VAL A 162 15.13 -11.02 -2.62
C VAL A 162 14.71 -9.55 -2.51
N THR A 163 14.06 -9.15 -1.42
CA THR A 163 13.62 -7.76 -1.20
C THR A 163 14.81 -6.80 -1.21
N LEU A 164 15.88 -7.13 -0.50
CA LEU A 164 17.09 -6.32 -0.42
C LEU A 164 17.83 -6.27 -1.77
N ALA A 165 17.91 -7.39 -2.49
CA ALA A 165 18.50 -7.43 -3.83
C ALA A 165 17.72 -6.57 -4.83
N LEU A 166 16.39 -6.61 -4.81
CA LEU A 166 15.53 -5.76 -5.63
C LEU A 166 15.69 -4.28 -5.27
N GLY A 167 15.83 -3.98 -3.97
CA GLY A 167 16.11 -2.62 -3.50
C GLY A 167 17.45 -2.09 -3.98
N LEU A 168 18.52 -2.90 -3.89
CA LEU A 168 19.82 -2.54 -4.42
C LEU A 168 19.77 -2.30 -5.93
N LEU A 169 19.15 -3.23 -6.69
CA LEU A 169 18.96 -3.07 -8.12
C LEU A 169 18.17 -1.79 -8.46
N GLY A 170 17.10 -1.52 -7.71
CA GLY A 170 16.27 -0.34 -7.87
C GLY A 170 16.98 0.98 -7.58
N LEU A 171 17.87 1.01 -6.57
CA LEU A 171 18.69 2.18 -6.27
C LEU A 171 19.78 2.42 -7.33
N LEU A 172 20.27 1.35 -7.97
CA LEU A 172 21.26 1.41 -9.04
C LEU A 172 20.62 1.73 -10.41
N THR A 173 19.32 1.49 -10.60
CA THR A 173 18.64 1.85 -11.85
C THR A 173 18.57 3.37 -12.01
N PRO A 174 19.12 3.94 -13.11
CA PRO A 174 19.08 5.37 -13.33
C PRO A 174 17.65 5.89 -13.42
N LEU A 175 17.40 7.00 -12.73
CA LEU A 175 16.17 7.78 -12.88
C LEU A 175 16.22 8.53 -14.22
N GLY A 176 15.98 7.79 -15.31
CA GLY A 176 15.91 8.37 -16.65
C GLY A 176 14.80 9.41 -16.76
N ARG A 177 14.98 10.39 -17.64
CA ARG A 177 13.90 11.31 -18.06
C ARG A 177 12.93 10.55 -18.96
N GLY A 178 12.04 9.76 -18.36
CA GLY A 178 11.02 9.00 -19.07
C GLY A 178 10.35 7.96 -18.17
N GLN A 179 9.14 7.53 -18.53
CA GLN A 179 8.36 6.48 -17.87
C GLN A 179 8.99 5.08 -18.08
N THR A 180 10.23 4.88 -17.64
CA THR A 180 10.73 3.51 -17.53
C THR A 180 9.89 2.81 -16.48
N ARG A 181 9.07 1.85 -16.90
CA ARG A 181 8.23 1.04 -16.00
C ARG A 181 9.07 0.15 -15.07
N ALA A 182 10.39 0.09 -15.28
CA ALA A 182 11.29 -0.83 -14.60
C ALA A 182 11.44 -0.56 -13.09
N PRO A 183 11.79 0.64 -12.59
CA PRO A 183 11.88 0.89 -11.15
C PRO A 183 10.57 0.61 -10.42
N PHE A 184 9.44 1.00 -11.03
CA PHE A 184 8.11 0.71 -10.48
C PHE A 184 7.81 -0.79 -10.40
N ARG A 185 8.18 -1.57 -11.43
CA ARG A 185 8.04 -3.03 -11.42
C ARG A 185 8.88 -3.68 -10.32
N LEU A 186 10.10 -3.19 -10.07
CA LEU A 186 10.95 -3.69 -8.99
C LEU A 186 10.32 -3.41 -7.62
N ILE A 187 9.78 -2.21 -7.41
CA ILE A 187 9.04 -1.85 -6.19
C ILE A 187 7.84 -2.78 -5.99
N MET A 188 7.03 -2.99 -7.04
CA MET A 188 5.87 -3.88 -6.99
C MET A 188 6.26 -5.33 -6.70
N LEU A 189 7.36 -5.82 -7.29
CA LEU A 189 7.86 -7.17 -7.03
C LEU A 189 8.36 -7.32 -5.59
N ALA A 190 9.11 -6.34 -5.07
CA ALA A 190 9.57 -6.35 -3.68
C ALA A 190 8.39 -6.31 -2.70
N ALA A 191 7.40 -5.44 -2.94
CA ALA A 191 6.18 -5.39 -2.13
C ALA A 191 5.42 -6.73 -2.19
N LEU A 192 5.31 -7.36 -3.36
CA LEU A 192 4.68 -8.68 -3.51
C LEU A 192 5.42 -9.75 -2.71
N VAL A 193 6.75 -9.77 -2.75
CA VAL A 193 7.56 -10.72 -1.96
C VAL A 193 7.28 -10.55 -0.46
N ILE A 194 7.23 -9.33 0.06
CA ILE A 194 6.91 -9.05 1.46
C ILE A 194 5.48 -9.50 1.79
N VAL A 195 4.50 -9.22 0.93
CA VAL A 195 3.10 -9.65 1.13
C VAL A 195 2.98 -11.17 1.14
N VAL A 196 3.64 -11.86 0.21
CA VAL A 196 3.65 -13.33 0.20
C VAL A 196 4.28 -13.87 1.48
N ALA A 197 5.43 -13.33 1.89
CA ALA A 197 6.08 -13.70 3.15
C ALA A 197 5.16 -13.49 4.36
N LEU A 198 4.47 -12.34 4.42
CA LEU A 198 3.51 -12.01 5.47
C LEU A 198 2.36 -13.02 5.51
N VAL A 199 1.77 -13.38 4.37
CA VAL A 199 0.71 -14.38 4.29
C VAL A 199 1.21 -15.77 4.72
N THR A 200 2.43 -16.14 4.35
CA THR A 200 3.02 -17.43 4.73
C THR A 200 3.40 -17.53 6.20
N ALA A 201 3.45 -16.41 6.94
CA ALA A 201 3.71 -16.42 8.37
C ALA A 201 2.57 -17.11 9.17
N GLY A 202 1.38 -17.24 8.58
CA GLY A 202 0.29 -18.05 9.12
C GLY A 202 -0.12 -17.61 10.54
N GLU A 203 -0.09 -18.56 11.49
CA GLU A 203 -0.47 -18.32 12.89
C GLU A 203 0.41 -17.28 13.60
N ALA A 204 1.65 -17.05 13.14
CA ALA A 204 2.52 -16.02 13.72
C ALA A 204 1.94 -14.60 13.56
N LEU A 205 1.00 -14.42 12.64
CA LEU A 205 0.27 -13.16 12.47
C LEU A 205 -0.64 -12.83 13.64
N LEU A 206 -1.01 -13.80 14.48
CA LEU A 206 -1.90 -13.56 15.61
C LEU A 206 -1.14 -12.95 16.79
N ALA A 207 -1.80 -12.06 17.53
CA ALA A 207 -1.30 -11.61 18.82
C ALA A 207 -1.33 -12.78 19.83
N SER A 208 -0.20 -13.00 20.49
CA SER A 208 -0.02 -13.97 21.59
C SER A 208 -0.65 -13.49 22.90
#